data_AF-A0A8J7D6Q9-F1
#
_entry.id   AF-A0A8J7D6Q9-F1
#
_cell.length_a   1.000
_cell.length_b   1.000
_cell.length_c   1.000
_cell.angle_alpha   90.00
_cell.angle_beta   90.00
_cell.angle_gamma   90.00
#
_symmetry.space_group_name_H-M   'P 1'
#
loop_
_entity.id
_entity.type
_entity.pdbx_description
1 polymer ?
#
loop_
_entity_poly.entity_id
_entity_poly.type
_entity_poly.pdbx_seq_one_letter_code
_entity_poly.pdbx_strand_id
1 'polypeptide(L)'
;MAGRFEGLNDLEWKLFEDIFPQQPSKRGRGMPHAPYRHVLNSLLYILITGCRWCDLPRGIGSWASKSSAHRWLKRWREDGTLEHLQARVLAMPAAGYAYADEKGLINWEFGAVDGSFSPWKGWW
;
A
#
# COMPACT_ATOMS: atom_id res chain seq x y z
N MET A 1 -4.02 16.91 14.11
CA MET A 1 -4.32 15.68 13.34
C MET A 1 -3.57 15.77 12.03
N ALA A 2 -2.81 14.74 11.65
CA ALA A 2 -2.24 14.68 10.31
C ALA A 2 -3.39 14.78 9.28
N GLY A 3 -3.20 15.57 8.23
CA GLY A 3 -4.22 15.78 7.20
C GLY A 3 -4.64 14.48 6.51
N ARG A 4 -5.73 14.55 5.73
CA ARG A 4 -6.16 13.44 4.87
C ARG A 4 -5.04 13.04 3.91
N PHE A 5 -4.76 11.74 3.77
CA PHE A 5 -3.78 11.26 2.79
C PHE A 5 -4.31 11.48 1.36
N GLU A 6 -3.62 12.29 0.56
CA GLU A 6 -4.00 12.62 -0.81
C GLU A 6 -3.18 11.86 -1.88
N GLY A 7 -2.29 10.96 -1.43
CA GLY A 7 -1.34 10.25 -2.27
C GLY A 7 0.08 10.78 -2.08
N LEU A 8 1.07 9.96 -2.46
CA LEU A 8 2.47 10.33 -2.40
C LEU A 8 2.76 11.48 -3.36
N ASN A 9 3.50 12.48 -2.90
CA ASN A 9 4.10 13.50 -3.76
C ASN A 9 5.32 12.94 -4.52
N ASP A 10 5.92 13.74 -5.40
CA ASP A 10 7.03 13.27 -6.24
C ASP A 10 8.30 12.96 -5.44
N LEU A 11 8.56 13.68 -4.35
CA LEU A 11 9.72 13.44 -3.49
C LEU A 11 9.54 12.16 -2.68
N GLU A 12 8.35 11.93 -2.14
CA GLU A 12 8.00 10.71 -1.41
C GLU A 12 8.01 9.50 -2.35
N TRP A 13 7.55 9.67 -3.59
CA TRP A 13 7.56 8.60 -4.59
C TRP A 13 8.98 8.12 -4.92
N LYS A 14 9.96 9.02 -5.01
CA LYS A 14 11.37 8.67 -5.25
C LYS A 14 11.96 7.72 -4.21
N LEU A 15 11.33 7.61 -3.04
CA LEU A 15 11.77 6.70 -1.99
C LEU A 15 11.44 5.23 -2.29
N PHE A 16 10.49 4.99 -3.20
CA PHE A 16 9.98 3.66 -3.50
C PHE A 16 10.17 3.25 -4.96
N GLU A 17 10.41 4.20 -5.87
CA GLU A 17 10.41 3.93 -7.31
C GLU A 17 11.41 2.85 -7.75
N ASP A 18 12.53 2.71 -7.03
CA ASP A 18 13.60 1.75 -7.28
C ASP A 18 13.29 0.32 -6.81
N ILE A 19 12.27 0.15 -5.97
CA ILE A 19 11.87 -1.15 -5.40
C ILE A 19 11.01 -1.94 -6.38
N PHE A 20 10.26 -1.25 -7.24
CA PHE A 20 9.28 -1.91 -8.08
C PHE A 20 9.94 -2.66 -9.24
N PRO A 21 9.51 -3.90 -9.53
CA PRO A 21 9.97 -4.62 -10.72
C PRO A 21 9.56 -3.87 -11.98
N GLN A 22 10.19 -4.11 -13.13
CA GLN A 22 9.78 -3.48 -14.39
C GLN A 22 8.26 -3.63 -14.62
N GLN A 23 7.60 -2.52 -15.01
CA GLN A 23 6.17 -2.56 -15.27
C GLN A 23 5.88 -3.64 -16.33
N PRO A 24 4.95 -4.57 -16.08
CA PRO A 24 4.67 -5.64 -17.01
C PRO A 24 4.25 -5.04 -18.35
N SER A 25 4.87 -5.56 -19.41
CA SER A 25 4.52 -5.17 -20.78
C SER A 25 3.05 -5.47 -21.05
N LYS A 26 2.39 -4.61 -21.84
CA LYS A 26 1.01 -4.82 -22.27
C LYS A 26 0.89 -6.19 -22.94
N ARG A 27 0.15 -7.12 -22.34
CA ARG A 27 -0.29 -8.35 -23.02
C ARG A 27 -1.49 -8.02 -23.93
N GLY A 28 -1.22 -7.67 -25.19
CA GLY A 28 -2.24 -7.64 -26.25
C GLY A 28 -3.40 -6.65 -26.02
N ARG A 29 -4.64 -7.09 -26.30
CA ARG A 29 -5.87 -6.28 -26.16
C ARG A 29 -6.34 -6.24 -24.70
N GLY A 30 -6.31 -5.05 -24.09
CA GLY A 30 -6.81 -4.80 -22.73
C GLY A 30 -6.43 -3.40 -22.21
N MET A 31 -7.07 -2.97 -21.11
CA MET A 31 -6.72 -1.72 -20.42
C MET A 31 -5.29 -1.82 -19.87
N PRO A 32 -4.44 -0.79 -20.01
CA PRO A 32 -3.10 -0.79 -19.43
C PRO A 32 -3.15 -1.04 -17.91
N HIS A 33 -2.07 -1.61 -17.36
CA HIS A 33 -1.94 -1.71 -15.91
C HIS A 33 -1.92 -0.31 -15.28
N ALA A 34 -2.52 -0.18 -14.09
CA ALA A 34 -2.40 1.04 -13.31
C ALA A 34 -0.91 1.28 -12.97
N PRO A 35 -0.42 2.54 -13.02
CA PRO A 35 0.93 2.88 -12.56
C PRO A 35 1.15 2.40 -11.13
N TYR A 36 2.36 1.91 -10.80
CA TYR A 36 2.65 1.41 -9.45
C TYR A 36 2.47 2.46 -8.37
N ARG A 37 2.73 3.74 -8.66
CA ARG A 37 2.41 4.83 -7.73
C ARG A 37 0.94 4.87 -7.36
N HIS A 38 0.04 4.64 -8.32
CA HIS A 38 -1.39 4.64 -8.06
C HIS A 38 -1.80 3.42 -7.24
N VAL A 39 -1.18 2.28 -7.50
CA VAL A 39 -1.34 1.07 -6.70
C VAL A 39 -0.88 1.33 -5.25
N LEU A 40 0.34 1.84 -5.06
CA LEU A 40 0.89 2.14 -3.74
C LEU A 40 0.05 3.17 -2.99
N ASN A 41 -0.35 4.27 -3.64
CA ASN A 41 -1.27 5.25 -3.07
C ASN A 41 -2.55 4.57 -2.56
N SER A 42 -3.15 3.70 -3.37
CA SER A 42 -4.38 3.00 -3.01
C SER A 42 -4.21 2.11 -1.77
N LEU A 43 -3.08 1.40 -1.69
CA LEU A 43 -2.75 0.56 -0.54
C LEU A 43 -2.51 1.40 0.72
N LEU A 44 -1.70 2.45 0.63
CA LEU A 44 -1.44 3.36 1.75
C LEU A 44 -2.71 4.03 2.25
N TYR A 45 -3.62 4.45 1.35
CA TYR A 45 -4.90 5.02 1.75
C TYR A 45 -5.73 4.05 2.59
N ILE A 46 -5.85 2.79 2.16
CA ILE A 46 -6.56 1.75 2.92
C ILE A 46 -5.89 1.51 4.27
N LEU A 47 -4.56 1.39 4.30
CA LEU A 47 -3.80 1.13 5.52
C LEU A 47 -3.89 2.28 6.53
N ILE A 48 -3.86 3.54 6.06
CA ILE A 48 -3.94 4.74 6.91
C ILE A 48 -5.37 4.95 7.42
N THR A 49 -6.38 4.74 6.57
CA THR A 49 -7.79 5.07 6.92
C THR A 49 -8.58 3.91 7.49
N GLY A 50 -8.14 2.67 7.29
CA GLY A 50 -8.90 1.47 7.63
C GLY A 50 -10.20 1.30 6.84
N CYS A 51 -10.40 2.04 5.74
CA CYS A 51 -11.64 2.01 4.99
C CYS A 51 -11.85 0.69 4.25
N ARG A 52 -13.10 0.36 3.90
CA ARG A 52 -13.36 -0.78 3.02
C ARG A 52 -12.75 -0.49 1.65
N TRP A 53 -12.30 -1.55 0.97
CA TRP A 53 -11.78 -1.43 -0.39
C TRP A 53 -12.75 -0.78 -1.40
N CYS A 54 -14.07 -0.87 -1.20
CA CYS A 54 -15.07 -0.24 -2.08
C CYS A 54 -15.19 1.28 -1.88
N ASP A 55 -14.64 1.79 -0.77
CA ASP A 55 -14.64 3.21 -0.40
C ASP A 55 -13.35 3.92 -0.85
N LEU A 56 -12.46 3.19 -1.56
CA LEU A 56 -11.28 3.76 -2.18
C LEU A 56 -11.68 4.92 -3.12
N PRO A 57 -10.99 6.08 -3.10
CA PRO A 57 -11.33 7.20 -3.96
C PRO A 57 -11.38 6.80 -5.44
N ARG A 58 -12.51 7.09 -6.10
CA ARG A 58 -12.75 6.82 -7.52
C ARG A 58 -12.66 8.11 -8.31
N GLY A 59 -12.08 8.06 -9.51
CA GLY A 59 -12.08 9.19 -10.47
C GLY A 59 -10.98 10.23 -10.28
N ILE A 60 -10.28 10.24 -9.14
CA ILE A 60 -9.08 11.09 -8.96
C ILE A 60 -7.90 10.34 -9.61
N GLY A 61 -7.21 10.99 -10.53
CA GLY A 61 -6.19 10.40 -11.41
C GLY A 61 -4.96 9.80 -10.74
N SER A 62 -4.91 9.72 -9.40
CA SER A 62 -3.78 9.23 -8.61
C SER A 62 -4.03 7.87 -7.93
N TRP A 63 -5.21 7.26 -8.14
CA TRP A 63 -5.60 5.99 -7.50
C TRP A 63 -5.81 4.86 -8.52
N ALA A 64 -5.52 3.63 -8.10
CA ALA A 64 -5.81 2.43 -8.88
C ALA A 64 -7.23 1.94 -8.57
N SER A 65 -7.80 1.12 -9.44
CA SER A 65 -9.07 0.44 -9.09
C SER A 65 -8.86 -0.50 -7.90
N LYS A 66 -9.90 -0.72 -7.07
CA LYS A 66 -9.90 -1.73 -5.99
C LYS A 66 -9.31 -3.07 -6.45
N SER A 67 -9.79 -3.56 -7.60
CA SER A 67 -9.38 -4.86 -8.14
C SER A 67 -7.92 -4.87 -8.57
N SER A 68 -7.44 -3.76 -9.13
CA SER A 68 -6.04 -3.59 -9.51
C SER A 68 -5.13 -3.53 -8.28
N ALA A 69 -5.49 -2.74 -7.28
CA ALA A 69 -4.73 -2.59 -6.04
C ALA A 69 -4.61 -3.93 -5.29
N HIS A 70 -5.72 -4.64 -5.11
CA HIS A 70 -5.73 -5.94 -4.45
C HIS A 70 -4.92 -7.00 -5.22
N ARG A 71 -5.02 -7.03 -6.56
CA ARG A 71 -4.22 -7.95 -7.39
C ARG A 71 -2.72 -7.72 -7.21
N TRP A 72 -2.30 -6.46 -7.25
CA TRP A 72 -0.88 -6.12 -7.09
C TRP A 72 -0.39 -6.36 -5.67
N LEU A 73 -1.20 -6.08 -4.64
CA LEU A 73 -0.86 -6.46 -3.27
C LEU A 73 -0.56 -7.96 -3.16
N LYS A 74 -1.44 -8.82 -3.70
CA LYS A 74 -1.21 -10.27 -3.68
C LYS A 74 0.10 -10.65 -4.37
N ARG A 75 0.35 -10.09 -5.56
CA ARG A 75 1.58 -10.35 -6.32
C ARG A 75 2.84 -9.88 -5.59
N TRP A 76 2.80 -8.68 -5.03
CA TRP A 76 3.93 -8.09 -4.30
C TRP A 76 4.25 -8.83 -3.01
N ARG A 77 3.26 -9.48 -2.39
CA ARG A 77 3.48 -10.42 -1.28
C ARG A 77 4.14 -11.72 -1.73
N GLU A 78 3.82 -12.20 -2.92
CA GLU A 78 4.37 -13.45 -3.45
C GLU A 78 5.80 -13.27 -3.97
N ASP A 79 6.12 -12.11 -4.55
CA ASP A 79 7.43 -11.82 -5.16
C ASP A 79 8.42 -11.08 -4.24
N GLY A 80 8.03 -10.77 -3.01
CA GLY A 80 8.89 -10.09 -2.03
C GLY A 80 8.85 -8.56 -2.10
N THR A 81 8.19 -7.95 -3.10
CA THR A 81 8.16 -6.50 -3.26
C THR A 81 7.55 -5.80 -2.04
N LEU A 82 6.51 -6.39 -1.42
CA LEU A 82 5.86 -5.79 -0.25
C LEU A 82 6.82 -5.72 0.94
N GLU A 83 7.61 -6.76 1.15
CA GLU A 83 8.60 -6.87 2.21
C GLU A 83 9.71 -5.82 2.02
N HIS A 84 10.14 -5.57 0.78
CA HIS A 84 11.10 -4.50 0.47
C HIS A 84 10.49 -3.10 0.68
N LEU A 85 9.22 -2.89 0.33
CA LEU A 85 8.51 -1.63 0.61
C LEU A 85 8.42 -1.37 2.11
N GLN A 86 8.03 -2.39 2.88
CA GLN A 86 7.99 -2.32 4.34
C GLN A 86 9.38 -1.99 4.86
N ALA A 87 10.40 -2.79 4.50
CA ALA A 87 11.78 -2.59 4.92
C ALA A 87 12.31 -1.20 4.56
N ARG A 88 11.91 -0.60 3.43
CA ARG A 88 12.28 0.78 3.09
C ARG A 88 11.72 1.80 4.07
N VAL A 89 10.44 1.66 4.45
CA VAL A 89 9.83 2.50 5.49
C VAL A 89 10.53 2.24 6.83
N LEU A 90 10.90 0.99 7.12
CA LEU A 90 11.63 0.63 8.34
C LEU A 90 13.05 1.24 8.38
N ALA A 91 13.78 1.17 7.27
CA ALA A 91 15.21 1.42 7.18
C ALA A 91 15.59 2.88 6.86
N MET A 92 14.61 3.77 6.61
CA MET A 92 14.89 5.18 6.33
C MET A 92 15.72 5.83 7.46
N PRO A 93 16.99 6.20 7.21
CA PRO A 93 17.86 6.82 8.23
C PRO A 93 17.43 8.25 8.58
N ALA A 94 16.48 8.82 7.83
CA ALA A 94 15.99 10.17 8.05
C ALA A 94 14.93 10.28 9.15
N ALA A 95 14.21 9.20 9.51
CA ALA A 95 13.21 9.24 10.60
C ALA A 95 12.53 7.89 10.95
N GLY A 96 12.96 6.73 10.44
CA GLY A 96 12.03 5.60 10.19
C GLY A 96 11.63 4.70 11.36
N TYR A 97 12.56 3.91 11.92
CA TYR A 97 12.26 3.00 13.04
C TYR A 97 13.15 3.23 14.25
N ALA A 98 14.48 3.27 14.13
CA ALA A 98 15.32 3.64 15.29
C ALA A 98 15.00 5.07 15.77
N TYR A 99 14.89 6.04 14.86
CA TYR A 99 14.49 7.41 15.18
C TYR A 99 13.01 7.51 15.59
N ALA A 100 12.09 6.84 14.89
CA ALA A 100 10.67 6.91 15.23
C ALA A 100 10.35 6.17 16.53
N ASP A 101 11.06 5.09 16.85
CA ASP A 101 11.01 4.38 18.12
C ASP A 101 11.64 5.23 19.23
N GLU A 102 12.86 5.76 19.02
CA GLU A 102 13.52 6.70 19.94
C GLU A 102 12.71 7.98 20.19
N LYS A 103 11.93 8.45 19.20
CA LYS A 103 11.05 9.63 19.30
C LYS A 103 9.62 9.28 19.72
N GLY A 104 9.28 8.01 19.90
CA GLY A 104 7.92 7.57 20.24
C GLY A 104 6.85 7.85 19.17
N LEU A 105 7.27 7.99 17.91
CA LEU A 105 6.39 8.15 16.74
C LEU A 105 5.81 6.80 16.26
N ILE A 106 6.44 5.68 16.61
CA ILE A 106 5.84 4.35 16.45
C ILE A 106 5.19 3.95 17.76
N ASN A 107 3.88 3.75 17.72
CA ASN A 107 3.16 3.23 18.86
C ASN A 107 3.10 1.69 18.78
N TRP A 108 4.01 1.03 19.49
CA TRP A 108 4.08 -0.43 19.56
C TRP A 108 2.98 -1.08 20.39
N GLU A 109 2.24 -0.32 21.22
CA GLU A 109 1.13 -0.85 22.01
C GLU A 109 -0.06 -1.24 21.12
N PHE A 110 -0.15 -0.66 19.91
CA PHE A 110 -1.25 -0.89 18.98
C PHE A 110 -0.73 -1.45 17.66
N GLY A 111 -0.88 -2.77 17.48
CA GLY A 111 -0.74 -3.42 16.19
C GLY A 111 -2.10 -3.60 15.53
N ALA A 112 -2.34 -2.97 14.38
CA ALA A 112 -3.51 -3.26 13.57
C ALA A 112 -3.26 -4.52 12.72
N VAL A 113 -3.84 -5.65 13.14
CA VAL A 113 -3.94 -6.86 12.33
C VAL A 113 -5.31 -6.83 11.65
N ASP A 114 -5.37 -6.77 10.33
CA ASP A 114 -6.65 -6.77 9.62
C ASP A 114 -7.34 -8.15 9.76
N GLY A 115 -8.52 -8.16 10.35
CA GLY A 115 -9.29 -9.38 10.58
C GLY A 115 -9.79 -9.99 9.26
N SER A 116 -9.57 -11.30 9.07
CA SER A 116 -10.18 -12.01 7.96
C SER A 116 -11.68 -12.22 8.23
N PHE A 117 -12.53 -11.65 7.36
CA PHE A 117 -13.95 -11.99 7.35
C PHE A 117 -14.13 -13.31 6.61
N SER A 118 -14.17 -14.41 7.36
CA SER A 118 -14.61 -15.71 6.84
C SER A 118 -16.10 -15.88 7.13
N PRO A 119 -16.97 -16.09 6.12
CA PRO A 119 -18.36 -16.43 6.39
C PRO A 119 -18.39 -17.73 7.20
N TRP A 120 -19.09 -17.70 8.33
CA TRP A 120 -19.28 -18.87 9.18
C TRP A 120 -20.03 -19.96 8.41
N LYS A 121 -19.36 -21.11 8.21
CA LYS A 121 -19.96 -22.33 7.66
C LYS A 121 -20.28 -23.23 8.85
N GLY A 122 -21.43 -23.01 9.48
CA GLY A 122 -21.93 -23.84 10.57
C GLY A 122 -22.09 -25.31 10.16
N TRP A 123 -21.81 -26.22 11.08
CA TRP A 123 -22.02 -27.66 10.97
C TRP A 123 -23.32 -28.07 11.68
N TRP A 124 -24.46 -28.08 10.99
CA TRP A 124 -25.60 -29.00 11.20
C TRP A 124 -26.56 -28.88 10.02
#